data_AF-A0A258LFZ4-F1
#
_entry.id   AF-A0A258LFZ4-F1
#
_cell.length_a   1.000
_cell.length_b   1.000
_cell.length_c   1.000
_cell.angle_alpha   90.00
_cell.angle_beta   90.00
_cell.angle_gamma   90.00
#
_symmetry.space_group_name_H-M   'P 1'
#
loop_
_entity.id
_entity.type
_entity.pdbx_description
1 polymer ?
#
loop_
_entity_poly.entity_id
_entity_poly.type
_entity_poly.pdbx_seq_one_letter_code
_entity_poly.pdbx_strand_id
1 'polypeptide(L)'
;MEAIPKGQWEAASTLALPYVAQLRYVVLPQALRIAVAPTVGFLVQVVKGTALTSIIGFVELSKAGTIITNATFEPFTVYGCVALLYFALCWPISQSSRWLERRLNAAHQAH
;
A
#
# COMPACT_ATOMS: atom_id res chain seq x y z
N MET A 1 7.16 21.68 3.82
CA MET A 1 8.00 22.52 4.71
C MET A 1 7.19 23.09 5.88
N GLU A 2 5.85 23.16 5.78
CA GLU A 2 4.95 23.59 6.88
C GLU A 2 4.92 22.68 8.12
N ALA A 3 5.27 21.40 7.98
CA ALA A 3 5.08 20.40 9.03
C ALA A 3 6.13 20.45 10.16
N ILE A 4 7.22 21.21 9.99
CA ILE A 4 8.33 21.27 10.95
C ILE A 4 8.29 22.64 11.65
N PRO A 5 8.23 22.69 12.99
CA PRO A 5 8.15 23.96 13.72
C PRO A 5 9.31 24.90 13.37
N LYS A 6 9.01 26.17 13.11
CA LYS A 6 10.01 27.19 12.77
C LYS A 6 11.13 27.33 13.82
N GLY A 7 10.80 27.08 15.10
CA GLY A 7 11.79 27.08 16.19
C GLY A 7 12.90 26.04 16.06
N GLN A 8 12.69 24.91 15.36
CA GLN A 8 13.74 23.93 15.10
C GLN A 8 14.77 24.43 14.07
N TRP A 9 14.32 25.29 13.15
CA TRP A 9 15.21 25.97 12.21
C TRP A 9 16.05 27.04 12.92
N GLU A 10 15.40 27.83 13.79
CA GLU A 10 16.05 28.90 14.56
C GLU A 10 17.04 28.35 15.62
N ALA A 11 16.72 27.21 16.26
CA ALA A 11 17.60 26.57 17.21
C ALA A 11 18.88 26.02 16.56
N ALA A 12 18.76 25.38 15.39
CA ALA A 12 19.92 24.84 14.69
C ALA A 12 20.80 25.93 14.03
N SER A 13 20.22 27.07 13.63
CA SER A 13 21.01 28.23 13.20
C SER A 13 21.76 28.90 14.37
N THR A 14 21.17 28.90 15.57
CA THR A 14 21.84 29.43 16.78
C THR A 14 23.02 28.56 17.22
N LEU A 15 23.00 27.27 16.90
CA LEU A 15 24.11 26.33 17.12
C LEU A 15 25.23 26.43 16.08
N ALA A 16 25.19 27.40 15.15
CA ALA A 16 26.14 27.58 14.04
C ALA A 16 26.35 26.32 13.17
N LEU A 17 25.34 25.45 13.08
CA LEU A 17 25.41 24.25 12.24
C LEU A 17 25.36 24.63 10.76
N PRO A 18 26.20 24.03 9.91
CA PRO A 18 26.08 24.20 8.46
C PRO A 18 24.74 23.63 7.97
N TYR A 19 24.14 24.27 6.97
CA TYR A 19 22.80 23.94 6.43
C TYR A 19 22.58 22.45 6.15
N VAL A 20 23.60 21.76 5.63
CA VAL A 20 23.56 20.32 5.35
C VAL A 20 23.46 19.48 6.64
N ALA A 21 24.15 19.89 7.71
CA ALA A 21 24.08 19.22 9.01
C ALA A 21 22.71 19.46 9.68
N GLN A 22 22.19 20.68 9.59
CA GLN A 22 20.83 21.01 10.07
C GLN A 22 19.77 20.14 9.38
N LEU A 23 19.84 20.02 8.05
CA LEU A 23 18.93 19.17 7.30
C LEU A 23 19.05 17.69 7.70
N ARG A 24 20.27 17.14 7.77
CA ARG A 24 20.48 15.71 7.99
C ARG A 24 20.18 15.25 9.42
N TYR A 25 20.53 16.05 10.42
CA TYR A 25 20.46 15.62 11.83
C TYR A 25 19.22 16.14 12.58
N VAL A 26 18.61 17.23 12.12
CA VAL A 26 17.47 17.85 12.82
C VAL A 26 16.20 17.72 12.01
N VAL A 27 16.19 18.26 10.79
CA VAL A 27 14.98 18.42 9.97
C VAL A 27 14.53 17.07 9.40
N LEU A 28 15.43 16.30 8.79
CA LEU A 28 15.10 15.02 8.14
C LEU A 28 14.53 13.96 9.11
N PRO A 29 15.14 13.66 10.27
CA PRO A 29 14.58 12.67 11.20
C PRO A 29 13.22 13.09 11.78
N GLN A 30 12.99 14.39 11.99
CA GLN A 30 11.68 14.91 12.43
C GLN A 30 10.64 14.85 11.30
N ALA A 31 11.02 15.26 10.09
CA ALA A 31 10.16 15.17 8.91
C ALA A 31 9.70 13.74 8.65
N LEU A 32 10.62 12.77 8.75
CA LEU A 32 10.32 11.36 8.55
C LEU A 32 9.35 10.84 9.62
N ARG A 33 9.55 11.15 10.91
CA ARG A 33 8.60 10.75 11.97
C ARG A 33 7.20 11.30 11.73
N ILE A 34 7.09 12.56 11.30
CA ILE A 34 5.80 13.20 11.01
C ILE A 34 5.15 12.62 9.75
N ALA A 35 5.95 12.28 8.73
CA ALA A 35 5.47 11.74 7.47
C ALA A 35 5.05 10.25 7.55
N VAL A 36 5.60 9.48 8.49
CA VAL A 36 5.28 8.05 8.63
C VAL A 36 3.80 7.83 8.96
N ALA A 37 3.25 8.56 9.94
CA ALA A 37 1.85 8.42 10.36
C ALA A 37 0.81 8.59 9.21
N PRO A 38 0.84 9.68 8.41
CA PRO A 38 -0.08 9.83 7.28
C PRO A 38 0.21 8.84 6.15
N THR A 39 1.47 8.43 5.94
CA THR A 39 1.82 7.43 4.93
C THR A 39 1.20 6.07 5.24
N VAL A 40 1.21 5.66 6.51
CA VAL A 40 0.55 4.41 6.96
C VAL A 40 -0.97 4.51 6.76
N GLY A 41 -1.58 5.64 7.12
CA GLY A 41 -3.02 5.87 6.90
C GLY A 41 -3.41 5.77 5.42
N PHE A 42 -2.63 6.38 4.53
CA PHE A 42 -2.83 6.29 3.08
C PHE A 42 -2.67 4.85 2.58
N LEU A 43 -1.64 4.12 3.01
CA LEU A 43 -1.45 2.72 2.65
C LEU A 43 -2.65 1.85 3.08
N VAL A 44 -3.15 2.01 4.30
CA VAL A 44 -4.34 1.29 4.78
C VAL A 44 -5.56 1.61 3.90
N GLN A 45 -5.74 2.85 3.48
CA GLN A 45 -6.84 3.24 2.60
C GLN A 45 -6.72 2.61 1.21
N VAL A 46 -5.51 2.60 0.64
CA VAL A 46 -5.24 1.92 -0.64
C VAL A 46 -5.52 0.43 -0.54
N VAL A 47 -5.12 -0.22 0.54
CA VAL A 47 -5.41 -1.65 0.79
C VAL A 47 -6.90 -1.91 0.91
N LYS A 48 -7.63 -1.11 1.68
CA LYS A 48 -9.08 -1.26 1.82
C LYS A 48 -9.81 -1.07 0.49
N GLY A 49 -9.43 -0.05 -0.28
CA GLY A 49 -10.01 0.22 -1.60
C GLY A 49 -9.75 -0.92 -2.59
N THR A 50 -8.51 -1.39 -2.68
CA THR A 50 -8.14 -2.48 -3.58
C THR A 50 -8.79 -3.81 -3.19
N ALA A 51 -8.91 -4.12 -1.89
CA ALA A 51 -9.61 -5.30 -1.41
C ALA A 51 -11.10 -5.29 -1.79
N LEU A 52 -11.78 -4.16 -1.59
CA LEU A 52 -13.21 -4.02 -1.93
C LEU A 52 -13.44 -4.16 -3.44
N THR A 53 -12.65 -3.46 -4.26
CA THR A 53 -12.73 -3.59 -5.73
C THR A 53 -12.43 -5.02 -6.20
N SER A 54 -11.46 -5.71 -5.58
CA SER A 54 -11.13 -7.10 -5.92
C SER A 54 -12.27 -8.07 -5.62
N ILE A 55 -12.99 -7.91 -4.50
CA ILE A 55 -14.14 -8.76 -4.15
C ILE A 55 -15.28 -8.56 -5.16
N ILE A 56 -15.57 -7.32 -5.53
CA ILE A 56 -16.60 -7.01 -6.53
C ILE A 56 -16.25 -7.65 -7.87
N GLY A 57 -15.01 -7.46 -8.34
CA GLY A 57 -14.54 -8.07 -9.58
C GLY A 57 -14.60 -9.61 -9.55
N PHE A 58 -14.30 -10.23 -8.41
CA PHE A 58 -14.42 -11.67 -8.22
C PHE A 58 -15.86 -12.15 -8.43
N VAL A 59 -16.84 -11.50 -7.79
CA VAL A 59 -18.26 -11.87 -7.87
C VAL A 59 -18.80 -11.74 -9.30
N GLU A 60 -18.47 -10.64 -9.97
CA GLU A 60 -18.88 -10.39 -11.35
C GLU A 60 -18.29 -11.44 -12.30
N LEU A 61 -17.01 -11.79 -12.14
CA LEU A 61 -16.36 -12.80 -12.97
C LEU A 61 -16.95 -14.20 -12.76
N SER A 62 -17.20 -14.60 -11.51
CA SER A 62 -17.87 -15.88 -11.17
C SER A 62 -19.26 -15.98 -11.80
N LYS A 63 -20.02 -14.88 -11.74
CA LYS A 63 -21.36 -14.80 -12.31
C LYS A 63 -21.30 -14.90 -13.83
N ALA A 64 -20.41 -14.16 -14.47
CA ALA A 64 -20.18 -14.24 -15.91
C ALA A 64 -19.78 -15.66 -16.36
N GLY A 65 -18.89 -16.33 -15.61
CA GLY A 65 -18.49 -17.71 -15.88
C GLY A 65 -19.66 -18.69 -15.83
N THR A 66 -20.55 -18.56 -14.84
CA THR A 66 -21.76 -19.39 -14.74
C THR A 66 -22.72 -19.13 -15.91
N ILE A 67 -22.92 -17.87 -16.30
CA ILE A 67 -23.78 -17.50 -17.43
C ILE A 67 -23.25 -18.11 -18.74
N ILE A 68 -21.95 -17.98 -19.01
CA ILE A 68 -21.32 -18.51 -20.23
C ILE A 68 -21.38 -20.04 -20.23
N THR A 69 -21.08 -20.69 -19.09
CA THR A 69 -21.14 -22.15 -18.98
C THR A 69 -22.54 -22.69 -19.30
N ASN A 70 -23.59 -22.02 -18.81
CA ASN A 70 -24.97 -22.41 -19.11
C ASN A 70 -25.36 -22.13 -20.57
N ALA A 71 -24.70 -21.18 -21.25
CA ALA A 71 -24.95 -20.87 -22.65
C ALA A 71 -24.21 -21.79 -23.61
N THR A 72 -22.97 -22.18 -23.29
CA THR A 72 -22.11 -23.00 -24.17
C THR A 72 -22.15 -24.48 -23.85
N PHE A 73 -22.64 -24.89 -22.68
CA PHE A 73 -22.55 -26.27 -22.16
C PHE A 73 -21.11 -26.83 -22.15
N GLU A 74 -20.10 -25.96 -22.12
CA GLU A 74 -18.68 -26.31 -22.08
C GLU A 74 -18.03 -25.90 -20.73
N PRO A 75 -18.36 -26.58 -19.62
CA PRO A 75 -17.92 -26.18 -18.27
C PRO A 75 -16.39 -26.24 -18.10
N PHE A 76 -15.71 -27.21 -18.72
CA PHE A 76 -14.26 -27.38 -18.55
C PHE A 76 -13.47 -26.19 -19.10
N THR A 77 -13.81 -25.70 -20.28
CA THR A 77 -13.12 -24.59 -20.93
C THR A 77 -13.41 -23.27 -20.20
N VAL A 78 -14.67 -23.03 -19.83
CA VAL A 78 -15.09 -21.79 -19.16
C VAL A 78 -14.52 -21.70 -17.75
N TYR A 79 -14.64 -22.76 -16.94
CA TYR A 79 -14.06 -22.76 -15.60
C TYR A 79 -12.52 -22.77 -15.62
N GLY A 80 -11.88 -23.34 -16.64
CA GLY A 80 -10.44 -23.22 -16.86
C GLY A 80 -9.99 -21.78 -17.08
N CYS A 81 -10.68 -21.04 -17.95
CA CYS A 81 -10.42 -19.61 -18.17
C CYS A 81 -10.67 -18.78 -16.91
N VAL A 82 -11.77 -19.04 -16.19
CA VAL A 82 -12.08 -18.36 -14.92
C VAL A 82 -11.02 -18.64 -13.86
N ALA A 83 -10.53 -19.88 -13.74
CA ALA A 83 -9.46 -20.24 -12.83
C ALA A 83 -8.13 -19.54 -13.16
N LEU A 84 -7.78 -19.43 -14.45
CA LEU A 84 -6.59 -18.67 -14.89
C LEU A 84 -6.71 -17.18 -14.58
N LEU A 85 -7.89 -16.59 -14.80
CA LEU A 85 -8.15 -15.20 -14.43
C LEU A 85 -8.05 -15.00 -12.92
N TYR A 86 -8.57 -15.93 -12.12
CA TYR A 86 -8.42 -15.88 -10.67
C TYR A 86 -6.96 -15.99 -10.24
N PHE A 87 -6.19 -16.89 -10.83
CA PHE A 87 -4.78 -17.01 -10.54
C PHE A 87 -4.03 -15.70 -10.86
N ALA A 88 -4.30 -15.10 -12.02
CA ALA A 88 -3.70 -13.83 -12.43
C ALA A 88 -4.08 -12.66 -11.50
N LEU A 89 -5.24 -12.72 -10.84
CA LEU A 89 -5.74 -11.67 -9.94
C LEU A 89 -5.25 -11.89 -8.50
N CYS A 90 -5.29 -13.12 -8.00
CA CYS A 90 -4.87 -13.47 -6.64
C CYS A 90 -3.34 -13.43 -6.46
N TRP A 91 -2.56 -13.80 -7.48
CA TRP A 91 -1.09 -13.79 -7.41
C TRP A 91 -0.50 -12.40 -7.07
N PRO A 92 -0.81 -11.31 -7.81
CA PRO A 92 -0.26 -9.99 -7.50
C PRO A 92 -0.76 -9.44 -6.17
N ILE A 93 -2.01 -9.75 -5.77
CA ILE A 93 -2.54 -9.35 -4.46
C ILE A 93 -1.78 -10.06 -3.34
N SER A 94 -1.53 -11.38 -3.45
CA SER A 94 -0.74 -12.12 -2.47
C SER A 94 0.68 -11.56 -2.35
N GLN A 95 1.31 -11.23 -3.48
CA GLN A 95 2.63 -10.61 -3.49
C GLN A 95 2.64 -9.21 -2.86
N SER A 96 1.61 -8.41 -3.13
CA SER A 96 1.45 -7.08 -2.55
C SER A 96 1.23 -7.14 -1.04
N SER A 97 0.43 -8.11 -0.56
CA SER A 97 0.23 -8.37 0.86
C SER A 97 1.54 -8.69 1.56
N ARG A 98 2.34 -9.61 1.00
CA ARG A 98 3.66 -9.98 1.55
C ARG A 98 4.64 -8.80 1.55
N TRP A 99 4.61 -7.96 0.51
CA TRP A 99 5.46 -6.77 0.45
C TRP A 99 5.06 -5.74 1.53
N LEU A 100 3.76 -5.56 1.73
CA LEU A 100 3.22 -4.64 2.72
C LEU A 100 3.48 -5.14 4.15
N GLU A 101 3.28 -6.42 4.42
CA GLU A 101 3.61 -7.05 5.72
C GLU A 101 5.09 -6.87 6.07
N ARG A 102 6.01 -7.01 5.10
CA ARG A 102 7.44 -6.78 5.31
C ARG A 102 7.74 -5.32 5.68
N ARG A 103 7.04 -4.36 5.06
CA ARG A 103 7.20 -2.93 5.40
C ARG A 103 6.58 -2.57 6.75
N LEU A 104 5.44 -3.18 7.11
CA LEU A 104 4.75 -2.92 8.38
C LEU A 104 5.46 -3.60 9.57
N ASN A 105 5.99 -4.81 9.40
CA ASN A 105 6.76 -5.48 10.46
C ASN A 105 8.08 -4.76 10.76
N ALA A 106 8.69 -4.08 9.78
CA ALA A 106 9.84 -3.21 10.02
C ALA A 106 9.50 -2.00 10.91
N ALA A 107 8.23 -1.57 10.97
CA ALA A 107 7.78 -0.48 11.83
C ALA A 107 7.41 -0.94 13.24
N HIS A 108 7.04 -2.22 13.44
CA HIS A 108 6.65 -2.77 14.75
C HIS A 108 7.83 -3.12 15.67
N GLN A 109 9.05 -3.24 15.15
CA GLN A 109 10.27 -3.52 15.95
C GLN A 109 10.97 -2.25 16.47
N ALA A 110 10.43 -1.05 16.20
CA ALA A 110 11.02 0.23 16.62
C ALA A 110 10.30 0.86 17.83
N HIS A 111 9.64 0.05 18.65
CA HIS A 111 9.00 0.45 19.90
C HIS A 111 9.65 -0.25 21.10
#